data_AF-A0A7X8ZNJ0-F1
#
_entry.id   AF-A0A7X8ZNJ0-F1
#
_cell.length_a   1.000
_cell.length_b   1.000
_cell.length_c   1.000
_cell.angle_alpha   90.00
_cell.angle_beta   90.00
_cell.angle_gamma   90.00
#
_symmetry.space_group_name_H-M   'P 1'
#
loop_
_entity.id
_entity.type
_entity.pdbx_description
1 polymer ?
#
loop_
_entity_poly.entity_id
_entity_poly.type
_entity_poly.pdbx_seq_one_letter_code
_entity_poly.pdbx_strand_id
1 'polypeptide(L)' 'DKIAKIVSERTGCALSDIQPESKFTDLGIDSLDTVELLMSLEDEIGVEINLDQKVLTLKDLDECIQKVKG' A
#
# COMPACT_ATOMS: atom_id res chain seq x y z
N ASP A 1 1.11 6.16 -8.17
CA ASP A 1 -0.33 6.50 -8.31
C ASP A 1 -1.32 5.41 -7.97
N LYS A 2 -1.24 4.18 -8.54
CA LYS A 2 -2.23 3.11 -8.23
C LYS A 2 -2.40 2.85 -6.74
N ILE A 3 -1.29 2.75 -6.01
CA ILE A 3 -1.29 2.46 -4.57
C ILE A 3 -1.98 3.58 -3.78
N ALA A 4 -1.60 4.83 -4.02
CA ALA A 4 -2.22 5.98 -3.36
C ALA A 4 -3.73 6.03 -3.61
N LYS A 5 -4.19 5.64 -4.82
CA LYS A 5 -5.60 5.56 -5.18
C LYS A 5 -6.35 4.50 -4.37
N ILE A 6 -5.81 3.28 -4.33
CA ILE A 6 -6.39 2.16 -3.55
C ILE A 6 -6.47 2.52 -2.06
N VAL A 7 -5.40 3.14 -1.55
CA VAL A 7 -5.34 3.61 -0.17
C VAL A 7 -6.38 4.70 0.07
N SER A 8 -6.51 5.68 -0.84
CA SER A 8 -7.54 6.73 -0.77
C SER A 8 -8.96 6.17 -0.78
N GLU A 9 -9.22 5.13 -1.58
CA GLU A 9 -10.54 4.51 -1.67
C GLU A 9 -10.88 3.70 -0.42
N ARG A 10 -9.88 3.07 0.21
CA ARG A 10 -10.07 2.35 1.48
C ARG A 10 -10.21 3.28 2.68
N THR A 11 -9.37 4.30 2.80
CA THR A 11 -9.35 5.19 3.97
C THR A 11 -10.31 6.36 3.86
N GLY A 12 -10.73 6.70 2.64
CA GLY A 12 -11.47 7.93 2.35
C GLY A 12 -10.61 9.19 2.42
N CYS A 13 -9.29 9.09 2.62
CA CYS A 13 -8.39 10.24 2.59
C CYS A 13 -8.26 10.79 1.17
N ALA A 14 -8.09 12.10 1.02
CA ALA A 14 -7.82 12.67 -0.29
C ALA A 14 -6.43 12.28 -0.77
N LEU A 15 -6.26 12.04 -2.08
CA LEU A 15 -4.94 11.79 -2.69
C LEU A 15 -3.92 12.90 -2.39
N SER A 16 -4.39 14.13 -2.17
CA SER A 16 -3.55 15.27 -1.79
C SER A 16 -2.98 15.18 -0.37
N ASP A 17 -3.66 14.47 0.54
CA ASP A 17 -3.19 14.22 1.92
C ASP A 17 -2.32 12.95 2.02
N ILE A 18 -2.32 12.15 0.96
CA ILE A 18 -1.58 10.89 0.88
C ILE A 18 -0.17 11.19 0.37
N GLN A 19 0.77 11.34 1.30
CA GLN A 19 2.18 11.51 0.97
C GLN A 19 2.91 10.15 0.94
N PRO A 20 3.97 9.99 0.13
CA PRO A 20 4.77 8.76 0.13
C PRO A 20 5.39 8.47 1.51
N GLU A 21 5.64 9.51 2.30
CA GLU A 21 6.17 9.43 3.66
C GLU A 21 5.08 9.16 4.72
N SER A 22 3.80 9.26 4.35
CA SER A 22 2.68 8.98 5.24
C SER A 22 2.67 7.51 5.62
N LYS A 23 2.46 7.26 6.92
CA LYS A 23 2.29 5.91 7.45
C LYS A 23 0.86 5.44 7.24
N PHE A 24 0.71 4.14 6.98
CA PHE A 24 -0.60 3.51 6.89
C PHE A 24 -1.43 3.72 8.16
N THR A 25 -0.79 3.61 9.33
CA THR A 25 -1.43 3.87 10.62
C THR A 25 -1.93 5.30 10.79
N ASP A 26 -1.25 6.30 10.19
CA ASP A 26 -1.68 7.70 10.22
C ASP A 26 -2.89 7.93 9.29
N LEU A 27 -2.97 7.15 8.21
CA LEU A 27 -4.10 7.16 7.27
C LEU A 27 -5.28 6.32 7.78
N GLY A 28 -5.17 5.70 8.97
CA GLY A 28 -6.21 4.84 9.54
C GLY A 28 -6.23 3.42 8.98
N ILE A 29 -5.16 2.99 8.30
CA ILE A 29 -4.96 1.61 7.85
C ILE A 29 -4.25 0.84 8.96
N ASP A 30 -4.89 -0.22 9.47
CA ASP A 30 -4.25 -1.15 10.40
C ASP A 30 -3.49 -2.24 9.64
N SER A 31 -2.72 -3.04 10.37
CA SER A 31 -2.05 -4.25 9.92
C SER A 31 -2.97 -5.20 9.13
N LEU A 32 -4.24 -5.37 9.52
CA LEU A 32 -5.20 -6.20 8.80
C LEU A 32 -5.58 -5.60 7.43
N ASP A 33 -5.89 -4.30 7.40
CA ASP A 33 -6.19 -3.59 6.16
C ASP A 33 -5.01 -3.60 5.20
N THR A 34 -3.79 -3.51 5.74
CA THR A 34 -2.54 -3.60 4.95
C THR A 34 -2.42 -4.97 4.28
N VAL A 35 -2.74 -6.06 4.99
CA VAL A 35 -2.73 -7.41 4.43
C VAL A 35 -3.75 -7.56 3.32
N GLU A 36 -5.00 -7.12 3.52
CA GLU A 36 -6.01 -7.20 2.46
C GLU A 36 -5.68 -6.33 1.23
N LEU A 37 -5.09 -5.14 1.47
CA LEU A 37 -4.67 -4.23 0.41
C LEU A 37 -3.54 -4.87 -0.42
N LEU A 38 -2.59 -5.51 0.25
CA LEU A 38 -1.54 -6.31 -0.38
C LEU A 38 -2.11 -7.46 -1.20
N MET A 39 -3.00 -8.28 -0.65
CA MET A 39 -3.62 -9.38 -1.40
C MET A 39 -4.38 -8.89 -2.64
N SER A 40 -5.07 -7.73 -2.53
CA SER A 40 -5.76 -7.11 -3.68
C SER A 40 -4.77 -6.63 -4.75
N LEU A 41 -3.64 -6.06 -4.32
CA LEU A 41 -2.56 -5.62 -5.20
C LEU A 41 -1.85 -6.80 -5.86
N GLU A 42 -1.60 -7.88 -5.13
CA GLU A 42 -1.01 -9.11 -5.65
C GLU A 42 -1.86 -9.70 -6.76
N ASP A 43 -3.19 -9.79 -6.57
CA ASP A 43 -4.13 -10.28 -7.57
C ASP A 43 -4.25 -9.33 -8.78
N GLU A 44 -4.36 -8.02 -8.55
CA GLU A 44 -4.50 -7.04 -9.65
C GLU A 44 -3.23 -6.92 -10.50
N ILE A 45 -2.05 -7.04 -9.87
CA ILE A 45 -0.76 -6.84 -10.54
C ILE A 45 -0.15 -8.18 -10.98
N GLY A 46 -0.60 -9.30 -10.41
CA GLY A 46 -0.08 -10.64 -10.67
C GLY A 46 1.32 -10.87 -10.10
N VAL A 47 1.62 -10.26 -8.95
CA VAL A 47 2.94 -10.35 -8.28
C VAL A 47 2.77 -10.81 -6.84
N GLU A 48 3.78 -11.49 -6.29
CA GLU A 48 3.77 -11.96 -4.90
C GLU A 48 4.60 -11.01 -4.03
N ILE A 49 3.95 -10.32 -3.09
CA ILE A 49 4.57 -9.35 -2.19
C ILE A 49 4.84 -10.04 -0.86
N ASN A 50 6.12 -10.20 -0.53
CA ASN A 50 6.52 -10.85 0.72
C ASN A 50 6.23 -9.95 1.93
N LEU A 51 5.20 -10.33 2.70
CA LEU A 51 4.76 -9.69 3.95
C LEU A 51 5.79 -9.72 5.09
N ASP A 52 6.89 -10.48 4.95
CA ASP A 52 7.98 -10.51 5.93
C ASP A 52 8.63 -9.13 6.10
N GLN A 53 8.60 -8.28 5.05
CA GLN A 53 8.92 -6.87 5.19
C GLN A 53 7.70 -6.10 5.71
N LYS A 54 7.87 -5.47 6.88
CA LYS A 54 6.87 -4.52 7.41
C LYS A 54 6.69 -3.35 6.46
N VAL A 55 5.55 -3.33 5.78
CA VAL A 55 5.13 -2.20 4.97
C VAL A 55 4.45 -1.18 5.88
N LEU A 56 5.16 -0.10 6.23
CA LEU A 56 4.66 0.91 7.17
C LEU A 56 4.22 2.19 6.47
N THR A 57 4.86 2.51 5.35
CA THR A 57 4.58 3.70 4.56
C THR A 57 4.16 3.33 3.15
N LEU A 58 3.51 4.28 2.48
CA LEU A 58 3.21 4.17 1.04
C LEU A 58 4.45 3.95 0.19
N LYS A 59 5.56 4.61 0.57
CA LYS A 59 6.85 4.41 -0.09
C LYS A 59 7.33 2.97 0.03
N ASP A 60 7.26 2.36 1.22
CA ASP A 60 7.64 0.95 1.40
C ASP A 60 6.83 0.04 0.47
N LEU A 61 5.53 0.31 0.35
CA LEU A 61 4.64 -0.48 -0.51
C LEU A 61 4.99 -0.32 -1.99
N ASP A 62 5.25 0.91 -2.42
CA ASP A 62 5.66 1.22 -3.80
C ASP A 62 7.01 0.56 -4.13
N GLU A 63 8.01 0.65 -3.24
CA GLU A 63 9.30 0.00 -3.41
C GLU A 63 9.17 -1.53 -3.45
N CYS A 64 8.32 -2.13 -2.61
CA CYS A 64 8.02 -3.56 -2.67
C CYS A 64 7.51 -3.94 -4.07
N ILE A 65 6.50 -3.24 -4.58
CA ILE A 65 5.91 -3.53 -5.90
C ILE A 65 6.91 -3.31 -7.03
N GLN A 66 7.71 -2.24 -6.99
CA GLN A 66 8.76 -1.98 -7.98
C GLN A 66 9.80 -3.10 -8.00
N LYS A 67 10.18 -3.64 -6.84
CA LYS A 67 11.11 -4.78 -6.74
C LYS A 67 10.57 -6.07 -7.34
N VAL A 68 9.26 -6.33 -7.24
CA VAL A 68 8.68 -7.58 -7.81
C VAL A 68 8.43 -7.47 -9.31
N LYS A 69 8.24 -6.24 -9.82
CA LYS A 69 8.05 -5.98 -11.25
C LYS A 69 9.34 -5.88 -12.08
N GLY A 70 10.49 -5.69 -11.42
CA GLY A 70 11.81 -5.64 -12.05
C GLY A 70 12.45 -7.01 -12.15
#